data_AF-C3MJT9-F1
#
_entry.id   AF-C3MJT9-F1
#
_cell.length_a   1.000
_cell.length_b   1.000
_cell.length_c   1.000
_cell.angle_alpha   90.00
_cell.angle_beta   90.00
_cell.angle_gamma   90.00
#
_symmetry.space_group_name_H-M   'P 1'
#
loop_
_entity.id
_entity.type
_entity.pdbx_description
1 polymer ?
#
loop_
_entity_poly.entity_id
_entity_poly.type
_entity_poly.pdbx_seq_one_letter_code
_entity_poly.pdbx_strand_id
1 'polypeptide(L)'
;MAYQHYDLKITIVGGGIVGSSIYRMLKKNGIEVRLIDPKVKRPFPSLIHSLLLKEKDIELAKLSLNFYKKFNIPYYPFKSYTLGKISPSIVDSWISAGVNINIKYVNWIDDETIEAIGGDGLVSIGSLIRYTEKIVYHSNIFINKGKGFIKINDKLYESDLIILSAGAWSKYLVNVKLPVKTYYCWASLFLSRKKEVGSNIIYDYVNNFYSRPVIGLGLPFAIMGDGKVIEATPFQQNICIEDKNEVSSRISRRLGEVKELYTSGNFCEATPDMRPAYGKIAENVYYIGGFNGYGAEVGPGLANILVEEILSKKEDTYFKEYKLERFNEYNDDFEIGQEPHEL
;
A
#
# COMPACT_ATOMS: atom_id res chain seq x y z
N MET A 1 13.86 -1.56 -25.71
CA MET A 1 12.89 -1.19 -26.77
C MET A 1 12.54 0.26 -26.56
N ALA A 2 12.76 1.11 -27.56
CA ALA A 2 12.37 2.52 -27.52
C ALA A 2 10.92 2.61 -28.02
N TYR A 3 10.00 3.02 -27.16
CA TYR A 3 8.61 3.26 -27.56
C TYR A 3 8.53 4.61 -28.31
N GLN A 4 7.77 4.65 -29.39
CA GLN A 4 7.50 5.87 -30.19
C GLN A 4 7.02 7.02 -29.29
N HIS A 5 7.44 8.25 -29.60
CA HIS A 5 6.90 9.46 -28.99
C HIS A 5 5.38 9.46 -29.12
N TYR A 6 4.67 9.25 -28.02
CA TYR A 6 3.22 9.40 -27.95
C TYR A 6 2.92 10.85 -27.58
N ASP A 7 2.16 11.55 -28.42
CA ASP A 7 1.41 12.76 -28.05
C ASP A 7 0.22 12.37 -27.14
N LEU A 8 0.50 11.68 -26.04
CA LEU A 8 -0.50 11.23 -25.07
C LEU A 8 -0.39 12.09 -23.81
N LYS A 9 -1.42 12.87 -23.52
CA LYS A 9 -1.53 13.69 -22.31
C LYS A 9 -2.24 12.91 -21.22
N ILE A 10 -1.45 12.42 -20.27
CA ILE A 10 -1.97 11.69 -19.11
C ILE A 10 -2.06 12.61 -17.90
N THR A 11 -3.23 12.63 -17.25
CA THR A 11 -3.40 13.28 -15.95
C THR A 11 -3.59 12.24 -14.85
N ILE A 12 -2.78 12.31 -13.80
CA ILE A 12 -2.88 11.47 -12.61
C ILE A 12 -3.51 12.30 -11.49
N VAL A 13 -4.57 11.79 -10.87
CA VAL A 13 -5.20 12.37 -9.68
C VAL A 13 -4.81 11.51 -8.48
N GLY A 14 -4.05 12.10 -7.55
CA GLY A 14 -3.49 11.42 -6.38
C GLY A 14 -1.98 11.21 -6.49
N GLY A 15 -1.22 11.83 -5.58
CA GLY A 15 0.24 11.85 -5.54
C GLY A 15 0.86 10.99 -4.45
N GLY A 16 0.14 9.96 -4.01
CA GLY A 16 0.61 8.96 -3.05
C GLY A 16 1.63 8.00 -3.66
N ILE A 17 1.74 6.80 -3.08
CA ILE A 17 2.69 5.76 -3.50
C ILE A 17 2.47 5.40 -4.98
N VAL A 18 1.24 5.02 -5.32
CA VAL A 18 0.86 4.51 -6.64
C VAL A 18 0.96 5.59 -7.70
N GLY A 19 0.30 6.74 -7.52
CA GLY A 19 0.36 7.84 -8.48
C GLY A 19 1.79 8.36 -8.73
N SER A 20 2.63 8.41 -7.68
CA SER A 20 4.05 8.76 -7.84
C SER A 20 4.83 7.70 -8.63
N SER A 21 4.52 6.42 -8.45
CA SER A 21 5.13 5.34 -9.22
C SER A 21 4.74 5.39 -10.69
N ILE A 22 3.44 5.55 -10.98
CA ILE A 22 2.91 5.68 -12.33
C ILE A 22 3.55 6.88 -13.05
N TYR A 23 3.60 8.04 -12.39
CA TYR A 23 4.23 9.24 -12.94
C TYR A 23 5.68 8.96 -13.38
N ARG A 24 6.48 8.31 -12.53
CA ARG A 24 7.89 8.00 -12.83
C ARG A 24 8.03 7.02 -14.00
N MET A 25 7.20 5.99 -14.06
CA MET A 25 7.24 5.01 -15.15
C MET A 25 6.84 5.62 -16.49
N LEU A 26 5.78 6.42 -16.52
CA LEU A 26 5.34 7.10 -17.74
C LEU A 26 6.36 8.16 -18.20
N LYS A 27 6.89 8.99 -17.29
CA LYS A 27 7.93 9.98 -17.63
C LYS A 27 9.21 9.33 -18.14
N LYS A 28 9.61 8.17 -17.58
CA LYS A 28 10.77 7.40 -18.07
C LYS A 28 10.57 6.91 -19.51
N ASN A 29 9.32 6.73 -19.95
CA ASN A 29 8.95 6.37 -21.31
C ASN A 29 8.63 7.59 -22.20
N GLY A 30 8.99 8.81 -21.77
CA GLY A 30 8.85 10.02 -22.60
C GLY A 30 7.43 10.57 -22.73
N ILE A 31 6.48 10.10 -21.91
CA ILE A 31 5.07 10.54 -21.96
C ILE A 31 4.90 11.91 -21.27
N GLU A 32 4.06 12.79 -21.83
CA GLU A 32 3.62 14.02 -21.14
C GLU A 32 2.64 13.64 -20.03
N VAL A 33 3.06 13.82 -18.78
CA VAL A 33 2.26 13.48 -17.60
C VAL A 33 2.15 14.67 -16.66
N ARG A 34 0.91 14.94 -16.21
CA ARG A 34 0.62 15.88 -15.13
C ARG A 34 0.09 15.10 -13.95
N LEU A 35 0.62 15.37 -12.76
CA LEU A 35 0.12 14.80 -11.51
C LEU A 35 -0.50 15.92 -10.67
N ILE A 36 -1.73 15.73 -10.23
CA ILE A 36 -2.46 16.67 -9.38
C ILE A 36 -2.67 16.03 -8.00
N ASP A 37 -2.23 16.73 -6.96
CA ASP A 37 -2.36 16.27 -5.57
C ASP A 37 -2.45 17.45 -4.60
N PRO A 38 -3.52 17.57 -3.78
CA PRO A 38 -3.70 18.69 -2.86
C PRO A 38 -2.82 18.61 -1.59
N LYS A 39 -1.96 17.59 -1.44
CA LYS A 39 -1.10 17.36 -0.26
C LYS A 39 -1.86 17.25 1.07
N VAL A 40 -3.11 16.77 1.05
CA VAL A 40 -4.01 16.70 2.21
C VAL A 40 -3.41 15.89 3.37
N LYS A 41 -2.87 14.70 3.10
CA LYS A 41 -2.23 13.86 4.12
C LYS A 41 -1.13 13.02 3.48
N ARG A 42 -0.06 12.73 4.24
CA ARG A 42 1.05 11.90 3.77
C ARG A 42 1.20 10.65 4.65
N PRO A 43 1.56 9.50 4.05
CA PRO A 43 1.96 8.33 4.83
C PRO A 43 3.22 8.64 5.63
N PHE A 44 3.51 7.77 6.61
CA PHE A 44 4.78 7.80 7.32
C PHE A 44 5.96 7.73 6.32
N PRO A 45 7.09 8.42 6.56
CA PRO A 45 8.19 8.50 5.59
C PRO A 45 8.74 7.16 5.12
N SER A 46 8.70 6.14 5.97
CA SER A 46 9.01 4.76 5.61
C SER A 46 7.83 3.84 5.87
N LEU A 47 7.64 2.86 5.00
CA LEU A 47 6.65 1.78 5.16
C LEU A 47 7.33 0.43 4.89
N ILE A 48 6.70 -0.64 5.34
CA ILE A 48 7.15 -2.00 5.08
C ILE A 48 6.99 -2.28 3.58
N HIS A 49 7.98 -2.97 3.03
CA HIS A 49 7.85 -3.75 1.80
C HIS A 49 8.23 -5.19 2.15
N SER A 50 7.34 -6.13 1.85
CA SER A 50 7.47 -7.55 2.19
C SER A 50 7.32 -8.43 0.94
N LEU A 51 8.09 -9.51 0.89
CA LEU A 51 7.86 -10.66 0.00
C LEU A 51 7.12 -11.81 0.71
N LEU A 52 6.92 -11.68 2.03
CA LEU A 52 6.14 -12.59 2.84
C LEU A 52 4.65 -12.26 2.63
N LEU A 53 4.15 -12.60 1.45
CA LEU A 53 2.74 -12.44 1.10
C LEU A 53 2.21 -13.80 0.61
N LYS A 54 0.97 -13.84 0.12
CA LYS A 54 0.39 -15.06 -0.45
C LYS A 54 0.05 -14.88 -1.92
N GLU A 55 -0.02 -16.01 -2.63
CA GLU A 55 -0.46 -16.06 -4.02
C GLU A 55 0.30 -15.05 -4.92
N LYS A 56 -0.43 -14.36 -5.80
CA LYS A 56 0.12 -13.37 -6.72
C LYS A 56 0.54 -12.05 -6.07
N ASP A 57 0.20 -11.81 -4.80
CA ASP A 57 0.69 -10.62 -4.11
C ASP A 57 2.22 -10.70 -3.92
N ILE A 58 2.79 -11.91 -3.82
CA ILE A 58 4.26 -12.13 -3.83
C ILE A 58 4.86 -11.61 -5.16
N GLU A 59 4.20 -11.88 -6.28
CA GLU A 59 4.67 -11.45 -7.59
C GLU A 59 4.56 -9.92 -7.76
N LEU A 60 3.45 -9.32 -7.33
CA LEU A 60 3.30 -7.87 -7.28
C LEU A 60 4.37 -7.23 -6.40
N ALA A 61 4.67 -7.83 -5.24
CA ALA A 61 5.70 -7.34 -4.35
C ALA A 61 7.11 -7.41 -4.97
N LYS A 62 7.44 -8.47 -5.71
CA LYS A 62 8.67 -8.53 -6.51
C LYS A 62 8.73 -7.39 -7.53
N LEU A 63 7.64 -7.12 -8.23
CA LEU A 63 7.56 -6.01 -9.19
C LEU A 63 7.74 -4.66 -8.49
N SER A 64 7.15 -4.46 -7.32
CA SER A 64 7.36 -3.25 -6.51
C SER A 64 8.82 -3.10 -6.06
N LEU A 65 9.46 -4.17 -5.59
CA LEU A 65 10.86 -4.16 -5.20
C LEU A 65 11.76 -3.79 -6.38
N ASN A 66 11.48 -4.35 -7.56
CA ASN A 66 12.17 -4.01 -8.79
C ASN A 66 11.95 -2.54 -9.19
N PHE A 67 10.74 -2.02 -9.03
CA PHE A 67 10.47 -0.60 -9.22
C PHE A 67 11.32 0.27 -8.28
N TYR A 68 11.34 -0.03 -6.98
CA TYR A 68 12.12 0.73 -6.00
C TYR A 68 13.60 0.75 -6.33
N LYS A 69 14.17 -0.42 -6.70
CA LYS A 69 15.55 -0.53 -7.19
C LYS A 69 15.76 0.28 -8.48
N LYS A 70 14.91 0.11 -9.48
CA LYS A 70 15.02 0.78 -10.80
C LYS A 70 14.96 2.30 -10.72
N PHE A 71 14.26 2.85 -9.73
CA PHE A 71 14.12 4.29 -9.52
C PHE A 71 14.93 4.83 -8.32
N ASN A 72 15.86 4.04 -7.79
CA ASN A 72 16.74 4.40 -6.68
C ASN A 72 15.97 4.94 -5.46
N ILE A 73 14.82 4.35 -5.15
CA ILE A 73 14.08 4.65 -3.93
C ILE A 73 14.79 3.93 -2.77
N PRO A 74 15.22 4.65 -1.72
CA PRO A 74 15.93 4.02 -0.62
C PRO A 74 15.13 2.87 0.00
N TYR A 75 15.78 1.73 0.14
CA TYR A 75 15.24 0.51 0.71
C TYR A 75 16.26 -0.04 1.71
N TYR A 76 15.80 -0.36 2.91
CA TYR A 76 16.62 -0.86 3.99
C TYR A 76 16.13 -2.27 4.36
N PRO A 77 16.89 -3.32 4.02
CA PRO A 77 16.47 -4.69 4.32
C PRO A 77 16.49 -4.91 5.83
N PHE A 78 15.51 -5.65 6.33
CA PHE A 78 15.45 -6.11 7.71
C PHE A 78 15.21 -7.60 7.73
N LYS A 79 15.68 -8.20 8.82
CA LYS A 79 15.23 -9.52 9.19
C LYS A 79 13.82 -9.41 9.79
N SER A 80 12.98 -10.39 9.52
CA SER A 80 11.66 -10.51 10.11
C SER A 80 11.49 -11.83 10.85
N TYR A 81 10.57 -11.82 11.82
CA TYR A 81 10.13 -12.98 12.58
C TYR A 81 8.62 -13.09 12.48
N THR A 82 8.15 -14.18 11.89
CA THR A 82 6.73 -14.49 11.79
C THR A 82 6.37 -15.56 12.81
N LEU A 83 5.32 -15.29 13.60
CA LEU A 83 4.76 -16.19 14.59
C LEU A 83 3.32 -16.51 14.23
N GLY A 84 2.92 -17.76 14.47
CA GLY A 84 1.60 -18.28 14.10
C GLY A 84 1.68 -19.40 13.07
N LYS A 85 0.52 -19.95 12.73
CA LYS A 85 0.43 -21.10 11.84
C LYS A 85 0.40 -20.65 10.38
N ILE A 86 1.52 -20.77 9.70
CA ILE A 86 1.64 -20.54 8.25
C ILE A 86 1.60 -21.88 7.51
N SER A 87 0.88 -21.94 6.38
CA SER A 87 0.87 -23.15 5.57
C SER A 87 2.24 -23.42 4.92
N PRO A 88 2.72 -24.68 4.85
CA PRO A 88 4.00 -24.98 4.21
C PRO A 88 4.10 -24.48 2.75
N SER A 89 3.02 -24.55 1.99
CA SER A 89 2.98 -24.06 0.60
C SER A 89 3.21 -22.56 0.46
N ILE A 90 2.78 -21.77 1.46
CA ILE A 90 3.07 -20.33 1.51
C ILE A 90 4.57 -20.13 1.79
N VAL A 91 5.14 -20.87 2.74
CA VAL A 91 6.59 -20.82 3.04
C VAL A 91 7.43 -21.18 1.82
N ASP A 92 7.05 -22.23 1.08
CA ASP A 92 7.70 -22.63 -0.18
C ASP A 92 7.64 -21.53 -1.24
N SER A 93 6.55 -20.77 -1.28
CA SER A 93 6.38 -19.64 -2.19
C SER A 93 7.32 -18.48 -1.83
N TRP A 94 7.60 -18.24 -0.55
CA TRP A 94 8.61 -17.26 -0.11
C TRP A 94 10.03 -17.69 -0.46
N ILE A 95 10.35 -18.97 -0.27
CA ILE A 95 11.64 -19.53 -0.66
C ILE A 95 11.83 -19.38 -2.18
N SER A 96 10.81 -19.71 -2.96
CA SER A 96 10.77 -19.51 -4.42
C SER A 96 10.83 -18.03 -4.81
N ALA A 97 10.49 -17.13 -3.88
CA ALA A 97 10.66 -15.69 -4.04
C ALA A 97 12.06 -15.18 -3.74
N GLY A 98 12.96 -16.05 -3.27
CA GLY A 98 14.34 -15.71 -2.91
C GLY A 98 14.51 -15.33 -1.45
N VAL A 99 13.52 -15.60 -0.60
CA VAL A 99 13.61 -15.37 0.85
C VAL A 99 14.32 -16.56 1.51
N ASN A 100 15.32 -16.27 2.35
CA ASN A 100 15.96 -17.30 3.16
C ASN A 100 15.16 -17.48 4.45
N ILE A 101 14.64 -18.70 4.66
CA ILE A 101 13.77 -19.06 5.78
C ILE A 101 14.48 -20.00 6.74
N ASN A 102 14.46 -19.68 8.04
CA ASN A 102 14.92 -20.55 9.11
C ASN A 102 13.86 -20.66 10.20
N ILE A 103 13.35 -21.86 10.44
CA ILE A 103 12.44 -22.13 11.57
C ILE A 103 13.31 -22.39 12.79
N LYS A 104 13.20 -21.55 13.82
CA LYS A 104 13.97 -21.69 15.04
C LYS A 104 13.35 -20.99 16.24
N TYR A 105 13.71 -21.47 17.42
CA TYR A 105 13.44 -20.77 18.66
C TYR A 105 14.31 -19.51 18.81
N VAL A 106 13.70 -18.40 19.20
CA VAL A 106 14.35 -17.09 19.35
C VAL A 106 14.19 -16.60 20.78
N ASN A 107 15.27 -16.64 21.56
CA ASN A 107 15.26 -16.37 23.00
C ASN A 107 14.61 -15.04 23.42
N TRP A 108 14.83 -13.97 22.66
CA TRP A 108 14.26 -12.66 23.01
C TRP A 108 12.78 -12.55 22.63
N ILE A 109 12.27 -13.40 21.75
CA ILE A 109 10.84 -13.54 21.41
C ILE A 109 10.14 -14.54 22.34
N ASP A 110 10.92 -15.49 22.88
CA ASP A 110 10.45 -16.61 23.70
C ASP A 110 9.45 -17.51 22.96
N ASP A 111 9.79 -17.87 21.71
CA ASP A 111 8.97 -18.75 20.88
C ASP A 111 9.75 -19.35 19.70
N GLU A 112 9.18 -20.37 19.09
CA GLU A 112 9.55 -20.80 17.75
C GLU A 112 9.01 -19.80 16.72
N THR A 113 9.87 -19.42 15.78
CA THR A 113 9.57 -18.40 14.78
C THR A 113 10.01 -18.86 13.40
N ILE A 114 9.33 -18.37 12.37
CA ILE A 114 9.84 -18.37 11.01
C ILE A 114 10.70 -17.12 10.85
N GLU A 115 12.01 -17.27 10.91
CA GLU A 115 12.96 -16.19 10.62
C GLU A 115 13.09 -16.04 9.10
N ALA A 116 12.88 -14.84 8.58
CA ALA A 116 13.06 -14.52 7.17
C ALA A 116 14.16 -13.47 6.96
N ILE A 117 15.04 -13.74 5.99
CA ILE A 117 16.13 -12.86 5.57
C ILE A 117 16.02 -12.58 4.08
N GLY A 118 16.00 -11.30 3.71
CA GLY A 118 15.85 -10.87 2.32
C GLY A 118 14.40 -10.77 1.83
N GLY A 119 13.42 -11.03 2.71
CA GLY A 119 11.99 -10.87 2.43
C GLY A 119 11.44 -9.48 2.74
N ASP A 120 11.90 -8.88 3.83
CA ASP A 120 11.33 -7.63 4.34
C ASP A 120 12.31 -6.46 4.34
N GLY A 121 11.75 -5.25 4.27
CA GLY A 121 12.52 -4.03 4.46
C GLY A 121 11.65 -2.81 4.65
N LEU A 122 12.30 -1.69 4.95
CA LEU A 122 11.66 -0.37 4.98
C LEU A 122 12.00 0.39 3.71
N VAL A 123 10.97 0.80 2.97
CA VAL A 123 11.10 1.65 1.79
C VAL A 123 10.81 3.11 2.12
N SER A 124 11.64 4.03 1.64
CA SER A 124 11.45 5.47 1.83
C SER A 124 10.39 6.03 0.89
N ILE A 125 9.12 5.84 1.26
CA ILE A 125 7.95 6.40 0.57
C ILE A 125 7.99 7.94 0.57
N GLY A 126 8.50 8.54 1.65
CA GLY A 126 8.71 9.98 1.73
C GLY A 126 9.61 10.50 0.60
N SER A 127 10.66 9.77 0.24
CA SER A 127 11.54 10.11 -0.89
C SER A 127 10.80 9.97 -2.22
N LEU A 128 10.07 8.86 -2.42
CA LEU A 128 9.27 8.62 -3.64
C LEU A 128 8.32 9.80 -3.90
N ILE A 129 7.52 10.19 -2.90
CA ILE A 129 6.49 11.24 -3.02
C ILE A 129 7.09 12.65 -3.12
N ARG A 130 8.19 12.92 -2.38
CA ARG A 130 8.81 14.26 -2.33
C ARG A 130 9.44 14.64 -3.66
N TYR A 131 10.12 13.71 -4.31
CA TYR A 131 10.84 13.95 -5.57
C TYR A 131 9.98 13.72 -6.82
N THR A 132 8.67 13.62 -6.66
CA THR A 132 7.71 13.56 -7.77
C THR A 132 7.12 14.95 -7.98
N GLU A 133 7.30 15.48 -9.18
CA GLU A 133 6.70 16.75 -9.60
C GLU A 133 5.18 16.65 -9.55
N LYS A 134 4.53 17.66 -8.97
CA LYS A 134 3.08 17.69 -8.82
C LYS A 134 2.53 19.11 -8.82
N ILE A 135 1.34 19.24 -9.39
CA ILE A 135 0.49 20.42 -9.31
C ILE A 135 -0.30 20.32 -8.01
N VAL A 136 -0.10 21.28 -7.12
CA VAL A 136 -0.78 21.30 -5.82
C VAL A 136 -2.15 21.93 -5.99
N TYR A 137 -3.17 21.09 -6.14
CA TYR A 137 -4.52 21.56 -6.40
C TYR A 137 -5.57 20.53 -5.98
N HIS A 138 -6.77 21.00 -5.62
CA HIS A 138 -7.94 20.13 -5.43
C HIS A 138 -8.64 19.87 -6.75
N SER A 139 -8.72 18.61 -7.16
CA SER A 139 -9.38 18.21 -8.40
C SER A 139 -10.28 17.02 -8.18
N ASN A 140 -11.40 16.99 -8.90
CA ASN A 140 -12.26 15.82 -9.03
C ASN A 140 -12.20 15.32 -10.48
N ILE A 141 -12.70 14.11 -10.72
CA ILE A 141 -12.96 13.53 -12.02
C ILE A 141 -14.47 13.54 -12.23
N PHE A 142 -14.93 14.16 -13.32
CA PHE A 142 -16.32 14.15 -13.71
C PHE A 142 -16.49 13.29 -14.96
N ILE A 143 -17.30 12.25 -14.87
CA ILE A 143 -17.63 11.34 -15.96
C ILE A 143 -19.02 11.69 -16.48
N ASN A 144 -19.12 11.92 -17.79
CA ASN A 144 -20.36 12.22 -18.48
C ASN A 144 -20.42 11.42 -19.78
N LYS A 145 -21.53 10.69 -20.00
CA LYS A 145 -21.73 9.83 -21.18
C LYS A 145 -20.53 8.92 -21.50
N GLY A 146 -19.89 8.37 -20.46
CA GLY A 146 -18.76 7.45 -20.61
C GLY A 146 -17.38 8.10 -20.79
N LYS A 147 -17.27 9.42 -20.93
CA LYS A 147 -15.99 10.16 -21.00
C LYS A 147 -15.72 10.93 -19.71
N GLY A 148 -14.49 10.89 -19.22
CA GLY A 148 -14.02 11.59 -18.03
C GLY A 148 -13.29 12.90 -18.32
N PHE A 149 -13.43 13.84 -17.38
CA PHE A 149 -12.83 15.17 -17.38
C PHE A 149 -12.25 15.49 -16.01
N ILE A 150 -11.16 16.26 -15.96
CA ILE A 150 -10.64 16.81 -14.71
C ILE A 150 -11.45 18.06 -14.35
N LYS A 151 -12.09 18.08 -13.19
CA LYS A 151 -12.87 19.22 -12.67
C LYS A 151 -12.05 20.02 -11.65
N ILE A 152 -11.80 21.30 -11.96
CA ILE A 152 -11.09 22.28 -11.12
C ILE A 152 -11.90 23.58 -11.12
N ASN A 153 -12.31 24.08 -9.94
CA ASN A 153 -13.13 25.30 -9.78
C ASN A 153 -14.32 25.35 -10.76
N ASP A 154 -15.07 24.25 -10.85
CA ASP A 154 -16.21 24.09 -11.78
C ASP A 154 -15.91 24.14 -13.28
N LYS A 155 -14.64 24.26 -13.67
CA LYS A 155 -14.18 24.11 -15.05
C LYS A 155 -13.77 22.67 -15.32
N LEU A 156 -14.08 22.20 -16.52
CA LEU A 156 -13.70 20.87 -17.01
C LEU A 156 -12.49 21.00 -17.94
N TYR A 157 -11.51 20.12 -17.72
CA TYR A 157 -10.29 20.02 -18.52
C TYR A 157 -10.21 18.63 -19.13
N GLU A 158 -9.88 18.57 -20.42
CA GLU A 158 -9.69 17.31 -21.13
C GLU A 158 -8.28 16.75 -20.92
N SER A 159 -8.19 15.41 -20.96
CA SER A 159 -6.95 14.65 -21.00
C SER A 159 -7.23 13.40 -21.84
N ASP A 160 -6.23 12.92 -22.57
CA ASP A 160 -6.38 11.70 -23.38
C ASP A 160 -6.60 10.48 -22.48
N LEU A 161 -5.99 10.49 -21.30
CA LEU A 161 -6.18 9.48 -20.26
C LEU A 161 -6.07 10.10 -18.87
N ILE A 162 -6.95 9.66 -17.96
CA ILE A 162 -6.98 10.06 -16.56
C ILE A 162 -6.77 8.83 -15.69
N ILE A 163 -5.90 8.93 -14.67
CA ILE A 163 -5.64 7.86 -13.71
C ILE A 163 -6.03 8.34 -12.31
N LEU A 164 -7.06 7.72 -11.73
CA LEU A 164 -7.48 7.91 -10.35
C LEU A 164 -6.69 6.97 -9.44
N SER A 165 -5.81 7.54 -8.61
CA SER A 165 -4.94 6.81 -7.67
C SER A 165 -4.88 7.51 -6.30
N ALA A 166 -6.03 8.01 -5.84
CA ALA A 166 -6.14 8.87 -4.67
C ALA A 166 -6.36 8.12 -3.34
N GLY A 167 -6.22 6.79 -3.34
CA GLY A 167 -6.40 5.93 -2.15
C GLY A 167 -7.77 6.17 -1.51
N ALA A 168 -7.82 6.36 -0.20
CA ALA A 168 -9.08 6.59 0.54
C ALA A 168 -9.94 7.76 0.01
N TRP A 169 -9.39 8.68 -0.79
CA TRP A 169 -10.18 9.76 -1.39
C TRP A 169 -10.85 9.36 -2.71
N SER A 170 -10.46 8.26 -3.36
CA SER A 170 -10.84 7.95 -4.74
C SER A 170 -12.36 7.96 -4.96
N LYS A 171 -13.13 7.26 -4.11
CA LYS A 171 -14.60 7.20 -4.21
C LYS A 171 -15.31 8.55 -4.05
N TYR A 172 -14.63 9.55 -3.49
CA TYR A 172 -15.18 10.89 -3.26
C TYR A 172 -14.72 11.91 -4.32
N LEU A 173 -13.73 11.54 -5.13
CA LEU A 173 -13.21 12.38 -6.21
C LEU A 173 -13.82 12.04 -7.57
N VAL A 174 -14.77 11.10 -7.66
CA VAL A 174 -15.43 10.73 -8.91
C VAL A 174 -16.94 10.56 -8.72
N ASN A 175 -17.73 10.83 -9.77
CA ASN A 175 -19.20 10.74 -9.76
C ASN A 175 -19.77 9.39 -10.21
N VAL A 176 -18.94 8.34 -10.25
CA VAL A 176 -19.37 6.96 -10.48
C VAL A 176 -19.07 6.12 -9.24
N LYS A 177 -19.82 5.04 -9.03
CA LYS A 177 -19.57 4.14 -7.90
C LYS A 177 -18.25 3.41 -8.08
N LEU A 178 -17.50 3.28 -6.99
CA LEU A 178 -16.31 2.43 -6.90
C LEU A 178 -16.54 1.35 -5.84
N PRO A 179 -16.09 0.10 -6.05
CA PRO A 179 -16.28 -1.01 -5.13
C PRO A 179 -15.31 -0.93 -3.96
N VAL A 180 -15.44 0.12 -3.16
CA VAL A 180 -14.51 0.39 -2.06
C VAL A 180 -15.17 1.07 -0.85
N LYS A 181 -14.69 0.67 0.32
CA LYS A 181 -14.92 1.33 1.59
C LYS A 181 -13.63 1.96 2.10
N THR A 182 -13.79 2.94 2.99
CA THR A 182 -12.66 3.65 3.59
C THR A 182 -12.66 3.45 5.08
N TYR A 183 -11.47 3.34 5.65
CA TYR A 183 -11.30 3.14 7.07
C TYR A 183 -10.08 3.87 7.59
N TYR A 184 -10.04 4.08 8.89
CA TYR A 184 -8.90 4.60 9.60
C TYR A 184 -8.07 3.46 10.16
N CYS A 185 -6.80 3.39 9.77
CA CYS A 185 -5.80 2.51 10.34
C CYS A 185 -4.85 3.32 11.23
N TRP A 186 -4.35 2.70 12.29
CA TRP A 186 -3.46 3.37 13.24
C TRP A 186 -2.37 2.44 13.76
N ALA A 187 -1.27 3.06 14.14
CA ALA A 187 -0.13 2.43 14.77
C ALA A 187 0.50 3.41 15.75
N SER A 188 1.26 2.88 16.70
CA SER A 188 1.88 3.68 17.74
C SER A 188 3.37 3.46 17.79
N LEU A 189 4.09 4.52 18.14
CA LEU A 189 5.48 4.47 18.54
C LEU A 189 5.57 3.95 19.97
N PHE A 190 6.29 2.85 20.14
CA PHE A 190 6.55 2.24 21.44
C PHE A 190 8.02 2.30 21.81
N LEU A 191 8.29 2.44 23.10
CA LEU A 191 9.56 2.12 23.75
C LEU A 191 9.45 0.72 24.37
N SER A 192 10.35 -0.19 24.00
CA SER A 192 10.44 -1.54 24.54
C SER A 192 11.71 -1.74 25.39
N ARG A 193 11.71 -2.71 26.30
CA ARG A 193 12.95 -3.17 26.94
C ARG A 193 13.81 -4.06 26.02
N LYS A 194 13.19 -4.66 25.00
CA LYS A 194 13.84 -5.51 24.01
C LYS A 194 14.36 -4.62 22.88
N LYS A 195 15.68 -4.55 22.71
CA LYS A 195 16.33 -3.63 21.75
C LYS A 195 16.17 -4.11 20.31
N GLU A 196 15.97 -5.41 20.15
CA GLU A 196 15.82 -6.16 18.91
C GLU A 196 14.64 -5.66 18.07
N VAL A 197 13.62 -5.06 18.69
CA VAL A 197 12.49 -4.42 17.97
C VAL A 197 12.95 -3.27 17.06
N GLY A 198 14.09 -2.65 17.37
CA GLY A 198 14.68 -1.57 16.60
C GLY A 198 15.47 -2.00 15.38
N SER A 199 15.67 -3.30 15.20
CA SER A 199 16.47 -3.89 14.12
C SER A 199 15.81 -5.09 13.44
N ASN A 200 14.60 -5.46 13.84
CA ASN A 200 13.84 -6.58 13.25
C ASN A 200 12.38 -6.20 13.08
N ILE A 201 11.76 -6.74 12.03
CA ILE A 201 10.31 -6.73 11.83
C ILE A 201 9.71 -7.94 12.54
N ILE A 202 8.51 -7.80 13.08
CA ILE A 202 7.78 -8.89 13.73
C ILE A 202 6.37 -8.92 13.17
N TYR A 203 5.92 -10.10 12.77
CA TYR A 203 4.53 -10.41 12.48
C TYR A 203 4.06 -11.45 13.50
N ASP A 204 3.34 -11.02 14.54
CA ASP A 204 2.85 -11.93 15.58
C ASP A 204 1.35 -12.18 15.39
N TYR A 205 1.03 -13.24 14.66
CA TYR A 205 -0.35 -13.67 14.43
C TYR A 205 -0.96 -14.41 15.63
N VAL A 206 -0.16 -14.79 16.63
CA VAL A 206 -0.69 -15.37 17.87
C VAL A 206 -1.29 -14.27 18.74
N ASN A 207 -0.62 -13.11 18.80
CA ASN A 207 -1.08 -11.95 19.55
C ASN A 207 -1.75 -10.88 18.71
N ASN A 208 -1.84 -11.03 17.38
CA ASN A 208 -2.37 -10.05 16.42
C ASN A 208 -1.68 -8.69 16.52
N PHE A 209 -0.39 -8.61 16.22
CA PHE A 209 0.26 -7.32 15.99
C PHE A 209 1.43 -7.46 15.02
N TYR A 210 1.78 -6.35 14.38
CA TYR A 210 3.07 -6.23 13.71
C TYR A 210 3.93 -5.19 14.40
N SER A 211 5.24 -5.31 14.22
CA SER A 211 6.23 -4.33 14.68
C SER A 211 7.25 -4.09 13.58
N ARG A 212 7.71 -2.85 13.46
CA ARG A 212 8.85 -2.51 12.61
C ARG A 212 9.76 -1.46 13.23
N PRO A 213 11.04 -1.43 12.86
CA PRO A 213 11.94 -0.35 13.24
C PRO A 213 11.42 1.02 12.76
N VAL A 214 11.69 2.07 13.55
CA VAL A 214 11.38 3.45 13.16
C VAL A 214 12.33 3.91 12.04
N ILE A 215 13.64 3.77 12.31
CA ILE A 215 14.75 4.23 11.45
C ILE A 215 15.85 3.18 11.27
N GLY A 216 15.71 1.99 11.89
CA GLY A 216 16.67 0.89 11.72
C GLY A 216 17.98 1.00 12.49
N LEU A 217 18.12 1.96 13.42
CA LEU A 217 19.35 2.18 14.17
C LEU A 217 19.54 1.23 15.37
N GLY A 218 18.68 0.21 15.55
CA GLY A 218 18.78 -0.72 16.69
C GLY A 218 18.47 -0.08 18.05
N LEU A 219 17.82 1.08 18.06
CA LEU A 219 17.30 1.71 19.28
C LEU A 219 16.04 0.98 19.74
N PRO A 220 15.69 0.99 21.04
CA PRO A 220 14.53 0.28 21.58
C PRO A 220 13.16 0.88 21.18
N PHE A 221 13.08 1.52 20.02
CA PHE A 221 11.88 2.13 19.46
C PHE A 221 11.40 1.35 18.25
N ALA A 222 10.10 1.08 18.21
CA ALA A 222 9.45 0.49 17.05
C ALA A 222 8.06 1.10 16.86
N ILE A 223 7.59 1.08 15.61
CA ILE A 223 6.20 1.34 15.28
C ILE A 223 5.50 -0.01 15.31
N MET A 224 4.45 -0.11 16.13
CA MET A 224 3.67 -1.33 16.29
C MET A 224 2.19 -1.01 16.10
N GLY A 225 1.47 -1.88 15.41
CA GLY A 225 0.10 -1.60 14.96
C GLY A 225 -0.78 -2.83 14.92
N ASP A 226 -1.76 -2.81 14.01
CA ASP A 226 -2.88 -3.77 13.90
C ASP A 226 -4.00 -3.53 14.93
N GLY A 227 -4.26 -2.25 15.21
CA GLY A 227 -5.45 -1.84 15.96
C GLY A 227 -6.74 -2.11 15.17
N LYS A 228 -7.87 -2.25 15.87
CA LYS A 228 -9.17 -2.48 15.26
C LYS A 228 -9.46 -1.46 14.14
N VAL A 229 -9.97 -1.98 13.02
CA VAL A 229 -10.42 -1.18 11.87
C VAL A 229 -11.59 -0.31 12.28
N ILE A 230 -11.52 0.98 11.95
CA ILE A 230 -12.60 1.95 12.18
C ILE A 230 -13.09 2.42 10.82
N GLU A 231 -14.26 1.96 10.37
CA GLU A 231 -14.87 2.45 9.13
C GLU A 231 -15.10 3.97 9.25
N ALA A 232 -14.49 4.72 8.35
CA ALA A 232 -14.42 6.17 8.43
C ALA A 232 -14.15 6.78 7.07
N THR A 233 -14.77 7.94 6.80
CA THR A 233 -14.49 8.75 5.62
C THR A 233 -13.20 9.55 5.85
N PRO A 234 -12.40 9.83 4.80
CA PRO A 234 -11.16 10.58 4.93
C PRO A 234 -11.37 12.08 5.25
N PHE A 235 -12.62 12.53 5.34
CA PHE A 235 -12.99 13.90 5.73
C PHE A 235 -13.31 14.01 7.23
N GLN A 236 -13.52 12.88 7.92
CA GLN A 236 -13.76 12.89 9.35
C GLN A 236 -12.51 13.35 10.13
N GLN A 237 -12.73 14.21 11.11
CA GLN A 237 -11.71 14.67 12.04
C GLN A 237 -11.86 13.93 13.37
N ASN A 238 -10.77 13.85 14.14
CA ASN A 238 -10.76 13.30 15.50
C ASN A 238 -11.35 11.89 15.63
N ILE A 239 -10.82 10.95 14.83
CA ILE A 239 -11.21 9.54 14.93
C ILE A 239 -10.96 9.02 16.35
N CYS A 240 -12.02 8.50 16.99
CA CYS A 240 -11.96 7.98 18.34
C CYS A 240 -11.45 6.53 18.32
N ILE A 241 -10.34 6.28 19.02
CA ILE A 241 -9.88 4.93 19.34
C ILE A 241 -10.48 4.57 20.69
N GLU A 242 -11.47 3.68 20.68
CA GLU A 242 -12.26 3.31 21.87
C GLU A 242 -11.40 2.68 22.96
N ASP A 243 -10.62 1.64 22.62
CA ASP A 243 -9.66 1.00 23.52
C ASP A 243 -8.23 1.34 23.12
N LYS A 244 -7.65 2.32 23.82
CA LYS A 244 -6.26 2.74 23.60
C LYS A 244 -5.24 1.69 24.06
N ASN A 245 -5.63 0.75 24.91
CA ASN A 245 -4.73 -0.28 25.44
C ASN A 245 -4.80 -1.59 24.67
N GLU A 246 -5.69 -1.71 23.68
CA GLU A 246 -5.93 -2.95 22.92
C GLU A 246 -4.63 -3.50 22.32
N VAL A 247 -3.91 -2.65 21.58
CA VAL A 247 -2.65 -3.01 20.90
C VAL A 247 -1.50 -3.18 21.90
N SER A 248 -1.38 -2.28 22.89
CA SER A 248 -0.29 -2.34 23.88
C SER A 248 -0.38 -3.58 24.79
N SER A 249 -1.59 -4.04 25.11
CA SER A 249 -1.83 -5.27 25.86
C SER A 249 -1.39 -6.51 25.08
N ARG A 250 -1.73 -6.58 23.78
CA ARG A 250 -1.29 -7.64 22.86
C ARG A 250 0.23 -7.69 22.73
N ILE A 251 0.86 -6.54 22.52
CA ILE A 251 2.32 -6.40 22.44
C ILE A 251 2.97 -6.85 23.75
N SER A 252 2.41 -6.43 24.90
CA SER A 252 3.01 -6.71 26.21
C SER A 252 3.08 -8.19 26.54
N ARG A 253 2.13 -9.00 26.05
CA ARG A 253 2.16 -10.46 26.18
C ARG A 253 3.39 -11.09 25.51
N ARG A 254 3.88 -10.49 24.42
CA ARG A 254 5.04 -10.98 23.66
C ARG A 254 6.36 -10.33 24.08
N LEU A 255 6.35 -9.01 24.23
CA LEU A 255 7.57 -8.22 24.38
C LEU A 255 7.84 -7.78 25.82
N GLY A 256 6.95 -8.14 26.76
CA GLY A 256 6.96 -7.61 28.13
C GLY A 256 6.49 -6.16 28.15
N GLU A 257 6.71 -5.47 29.27
CA GLU A 257 6.28 -4.08 29.45
C GLU A 257 6.79 -3.16 28.32
N VAL A 258 5.85 -2.48 27.64
CA VAL A 258 6.12 -1.46 26.63
C VAL A 258 5.47 -0.14 27.02
N LYS A 259 6.09 0.98 26.62
CA LYS A 259 5.55 2.32 26.82
C LYS A 259 5.14 2.92 25.49
N GLU A 260 3.86 3.20 25.33
CA GLU A 260 3.35 3.97 24.20
C GLU A 260 3.77 5.44 24.33
N LEU A 261 4.33 6.00 23.26
CA LEU A 261 4.81 7.38 23.22
C LEU A 261 3.95 8.27 22.35
N TYR A 262 3.46 7.73 21.24
CA TYR A 262 2.71 8.51 20.26
C TYR A 262 1.89 7.60 19.36
N THR A 263 0.59 7.88 19.23
CA THR A 263 -0.33 7.19 18.33
C THR A 263 -0.61 8.06 17.11
N SER A 264 -0.60 7.47 15.92
CA SER A 264 -1.05 8.16 14.72
C SER A 264 -1.69 7.17 13.75
N GLY A 265 -2.55 7.70 12.90
CA GLY A 265 -3.21 6.89 11.88
C GLY A 265 -3.47 7.65 10.59
N ASN A 266 -3.87 6.88 9.58
CA ASN A 266 -4.20 7.38 8.26
C ASN A 266 -5.43 6.66 7.72
N PHE A 267 -5.94 7.16 6.60
CA PHE A 267 -7.07 6.54 5.92
C PHE A 267 -6.58 5.60 4.84
N CYS A 268 -7.19 4.42 4.81
CA CYS A 268 -6.98 3.39 3.82
C CYS A 268 -8.28 3.13 3.06
N GLU A 269 -8.16 2.37 1.98
CA GLU A 269 -9.23 1.99 1.07
C GLU A 269 -9.19 0.48 0.90
N ALA A 270 -10.34 -0.16 1.08
CA ALA A 270 -10.52 -1.61 0.97
C ALA A 270 -11.56 -1.94 -0.10
N THR A 271 -11.27 -2.95 -0.91
CA THR A 271 -12.22 -3.63 -1.81
C THR A 271 -12.96 -4.75 -1.07
N PRO A 272 -14.04 -5.33 -1.65
CA PRO A 272 -14.77 -6.44 -1.04
C PRO A 272 -13.93 -7.66 -0.66
N ASP A 273 -12.87 -7.96 -1.44
CA ASP A 273 -11.98 -9.09 -1.20
C ASP A 273 -10.66 -8.71 -0.51
N MET A 274 -10.55 -7.46 -0.05
CA MET A 274 -9.35 -6.87 0.56
C MET A 274 -8.10 -6.80 -0.35
N ARG A 275 -8.21 -7.17 -1.63
CA ARG A 275 -7.11 -7.12 -2.61
C ARG A 275 -7.23 -5.90 -3.52
N PRO A 276 -6.13 -5.30 -3.97
CA PRO A 276 -6.19 -4.11 -4.81
C PRO A 276 -6.90 -4.37 -6.14
N ALA A 277 -7.35 -3.30 -6.76
CA ALA A 277 -8.00 -3.36 -8.05
C ALA A 277 -7.51 -2.26 -8.98
N TYR A 278 -7.46 -2.58 -10.27
CA TYR A 278 -7.23 -1.61 -11.33
C TYR A 278 -8.12 -1.91 -12.53
N GLY A 279 -8.50 -0.89 -13.29
CA GLY A 279 -9.34 -1.07 -14.47
C GLY A 279 -9.98 0.23 -14.93
N LYS A 280 -10.73 0.17 -16.03
CA LYS A 280 -11.44 1.33 -16.55
C LYS A 280 -12.72 1.59 -15.77
N ILE A 281 -13.01 2.87 -15.50
CA ILE A 281 -14.29 3.34 -14.96
C ILE A 281 -15.02 4.28 -15.94
N ALA A 282 -14.36 4.63 -17.03
CA ALA A 282 -14.86 5.33 -18.21
C ALA A 282 -13.90 5.07 -19.38
N GLU A 283 -14.25 5.52 -20.59
CA GLU A 283 -13.47 5.32 -21.82
C GLU A 283 -11.99 5.71 -21.65
N ASN A 284 -11.76 6.86 -21.02
CA ASN A 284 -10.44 7.46 -20.78
C ASN A 284 -10.07 7.57 -19.29
N VAL A 285 -10.77 6.87 -18.38
CA VAL A 285 -10.47 6.95 -16.93
C VAL A 285 -10.16 5.57 -16.38
N TYR A 286 -8.98 5.43 -15.81
CA TYR A 286 -8.57 4.27 -15.04
C TYR A 286 -8.65 4.56 -13.54
N TYR A 287 -9.10 3.58 -12.79
CA TYR A 287 -8.96 3.51 -11.35
C TYR A 287 -7.84 2.53 -11.00
N ILE A 288 -7.08 2.84 -9.95
CA ILE A 288 -6.14 1.92 -9.31
C ILE A 288 -6.07 2.24 -7.81
N GLY A 289 -6.52 1.31 -6.97
CA GLY A 289 -6.71 1.54 -5.54
C GLY A 289 -7.06 0.26 -4.77
N GLY A 290 -7.65 0.42 -3.59
CA GLY A 290 -8.11 -0.72 -2.79
C GLY A 290 -6.98 -1.52 -2.12
N PHE A 291 -5.86 -0.87 -1.83
CA PHE A 291 -4.64 -1.53 -1.33
C PHE A 291 -4.69 -1.95 0.13
N ASN A 292 -5.81 -1.77 0.83
CA ASN A 292 -6.05 -2.22 2.21
C ASN A 292 -4.82 -2.11 3.14
N GLY A 293 -4.10 -0.97 3.13
CA GLY A 293 -2.95 -0.72 4.00
C GLY A 293 -1.57 -1.24 3.53
N TYR A 294 -1.51 -2.19 2.60
CA TYR A 294 -0.25 -2.79 2.09
C TYR A 294 0.21 -2.21 0.73
N GLY A 295 -0.21 -0.98 0.40
CA GLY A 295 0.10 -0.33 -0.88
C GLY A 295 1.58 -0.01 -1.13
N ALA A 296 2.43 -0.02 -0.09
CA ALA A 296 3.89 0.05 -0.25
C ALA A 296 4.49 -1.28 -0.73
N GLU A 297 3.79 -2.38 -0.52
CA GLU A 297 4.27 -3.72 -0.83
C GLU A 297 3.96 -4.05 -2.28
N VAL A 298 2.71 -3.86 -2.71
CA VAL A 298 2.22 -4.27 -4.04
C VAL A 298 1.87 -3.12 -4.97
N GLY A 299 1.74 -1.89 -4.46
CA GLY A 299 1.23 -0.74 -5.22
C GLY A 299 2.03 -0.40 -6.47
N PRO A 300 3.36 -0.22 -6.39
CA PRO A 300 4.17 0.01 -7.59
C PRO A 300 4.18 -1.17 -8.56
N GLY A 301 4.04 -2.41 -8.09
CA GLY A 301 3.88 -3.60 -8.92
C GLY A 301 2.61 -3.56 -9.75
N LEU A 302 1.47 -3.27 -9.10
CA LEU A 302 0.19 -3.11 -9.81
C LEU A 302 0.19 -1.90 -10.76
N ALA A 303 0.82 -0.80 -10.34
CA ALA A 303 1.05 0.36 -11.19
C ALA A 303 1.87 0.01 -12.44
N ASN A 304 2.86 -0.88 -12.33
CA ASN A 304 3.67 -1.31 -13.47
C ASN A 304 2.80 -2.05 -14.49
N ILE A 305 1.92 -2.94 -14.04
CA ILE A 305 0.99 -3.66 -14.91
C ILE A 305 0.09 -2.67 -15.67
N LEU A 306 -0.55 -1.73 -14.96
CA LEU A 306 -1.40 -0.71 -15.59
C LEU A 306 -0.61 0.14 -16.61
N VAL A 307 0.61 0.56 -16.28
CA VAL A 307 1.43 1.35 -17.21
C VAL A 307 1.80 0.55 -18.46
N GLU A 308 2.16 -0.73 -18.32
CA GLU A 308 2.44 -1.60 -19.47
C GLU A 308 1.19 -1.80 -20.35
N GLU A 309 0.00 -1.93 -19.78
CA GLU A 309 -1.24 -1.96 -20.56
C GLU A 309 -1.46 -0.68 -21.37
N ILE A 310 -1.28 0.48 -20.73
CA ILE A 310 -1.44 1.79 -21.36
C ILE A 310 -0.44 1.96 -22.51
N LEU A 311 0.84 1.64 -22.29
CA LEU A 311 1.90 1.82 -23.27
C LEU A 311 1.82 0.82 -24.43
N SER A 312 1.46 -0.43 -24.14
CA SER A 312 1.36 -1.48 -25.15
C SER A 312 0.01 -1.49 -25.89
N LYS A 313 -1.01 -0.82 -25.34
CA LYS A 313 -2.41 -0.90 -25.77
C LYS A 313 -2.95 -2.33 -25.81
N LYS A 314 -2.42 -3.19 -24.94
CA LYS A 314 -2.83 -4.58 -24.79
C LYS A 314 -3.27 -4.82 -23.35
N GLU A 315 -4.35 -5.56 -23.21
CA GLU A 315 -4.82 -5.99 -21.90
C GLU A 315 -3.89 -7.06 -21.33
N ASP A 316 -3.57 -6.91 -20.05
CA ASP A 316 -2.88 -7.92 -19.26
C ASP A 316 -3.85 -9.06 -18.93
N THR A 317 -3.43 -10.26 -19.28
CA THR A 317 -4.19 -11.50 -19.04
C THR A 317 -3.62 -12.31 -17.88
N TYR A 318 -2.46 -11.90 -17.34
CA TYR A 318 -1.77 -12.65 -16.30
C TYR A 318 -2.23 -12.28 -14.90
N PHE A 319 -2.45 -11.00 -14.59
CA PHE A 319 -2.92 -10.48 -13.31
C PHE A 319 -4.42 -10.13 -13.34
N LYS A 320 -5.22 -10.99 -13.99
CA LYS A 320 -6.67 -10.78 -14.20
C LYS A 320 -7.46 -10.71 -12.90
N GLU A 321 -6.99 -11.33 -11.82
CA GLU A 321 -7.63 -11.32 -10.51
C GLU A 321 -7.57 -9.95 -9.81
N TYR A 322 -6.77 -9.02 -10.33
CA TYR A 322 -6.73 -7.64 -9.85
C TYR A 322 -7.54 -6.68 -10.73
N LYS A 323 -8.19 -7.18 -11.78
CA LYS A 323 -9.09 -6.39 -12.63
C LYS A 323 -10.29 -5.91 -11.83
N LEU A 324 -10.70 -4.66 -12.05
CA LEU A 324 -11.85 -4.04 -11.39
C LEU A 324 -13.15 -4.76 -11.74
N GLU A 325 -13.21 -5.32 -12.95
CA GLU A 325 -14.35 -6.02 -13.53
C GLU A 325 -14.78 -7.25 -12.71
N ARG A 326 -13.91 -7.79 -11.85
CA ARG A 326 -14.27 -8.86 -10.89
C ARG A 326 -15.35 -8.43 -9.90
N PHE A 327 -15.57 -7.11 -9.76
CA PHE A 327 -16.60 -6.51 -8.94
C PHE A 327 -17.77 -5.97 -9.77
N ASN A 328 -18.04 -6.42 -10.98
CA ASN A 328 -19.22 -5.92 -11.73
C ASN A 328 -20.56 -6.23 -11.03
N GLU A 329 -20.62 -7.28 -10.21
CA GLU A 329 -21.82 -7.74 -9.48
C GLU A 329 -21.67 -7.66 -7.95
N TYR A 330 -20.79 -6.78 -7.46
CA TYR A 330 -20.51 -6.67 -6.02
C TYR A 330 -21.68 -6.11 -5.20
N ASN A 331 -21.75 -6.53 -3.94
CA ASN A 331 -22.59 -5.90 -2.93
C ASN A 331 -21.81 -4.74 -2.27
N ASP A 332 -22.43 -3.57 -2.18
CA ASP A 332 -21.89 -2.40 -1.46
C ASP A 332 -21.78 -2.67 0.07
N ASP A 333 -22.47 -3.70 0.57
CA ASP A 333 -22.47 -4.13 1.96
C ASP A 333 -21.46 -5.27 2.20
N PHE A 334 -20.21 -4.89 2.48
CA PHE A 334 -19.16 -5.81 2.90
C PHE A 334 -18.43 -5.28 4.15
N GLU A 335 -17.92 -6.19 4.97
CA GLU A 335 -17.10 -5.83 6.14
C GLU A 335 -15.65 -5.60 5.73
N ILE A 336 -15.01 -4.60 6.32
CA ILE A 336 -13.59 -4.34 6.11
C ILE A 336 -12.80 -5.31 6.96
N GLY A 337 -12.16 -6.28 6.30
CA GLY A 337 -11.28 -7.26 6.92
C GLY A 337 -9.85 -6.73 7.11
N GLN A 338 -9.02 -7.57 7.72
CA GLN A 338 -7.58 -7.33 7.77
C GLN A 338 -6.93 -7.44 6.38
N GLU A 339 -5.74 -6.85 6.27
CA GLU A 339 -4.93 -6.95 5.06
C GLU A 339 -4.66 -8.43 4.74
N PRO A 340 -4.70 -8.85 3.47
CA PRO A 340 -4.41 -10.22 3.07
C PRO A 340 -2.90 -10.48 3.20
N HIS A 341 -2.46 -10.70 4.44
CA HIS A 341 -1.10 -11.09 4.81
C HIS A 341 -0.96 -12.62 4.88
N GLU A 342 0.12 -13.13 5.47
CA GLU A 342 0.63 -14.51 5.45
C GLU A 342 -0.32 -15.63 6.00
N LEU A 343 -1.61 -15.36 6.22
CA LEU A 343 -2.61 -16.29 6.77
C LEU A 343 -3.78 -16.60 5.85
#